data_AF-A0A2T7P2E9-F1
#
_entry.id   AF-A0A2T7P2E9-F1
#
_cell.length_a   1.000
_cell.length_b   1.000
_cell.length_c   1.000
_cell.angle_alpha   90.00
_cell.angle_beta   90.00
_cell.angle_gamma   90.00
#
_symmetry.space_group_name_H-M   'P 1'
#
loop_
_entity.id
_entity.type
_entity.pdbx_description
1 polymer ?
#
loop_
_entity_poly.entity_id
_entity_poly.type
_entity_poly.pdbx_seq_one_letter_code
_entity_poly.pdbx_strand_id
1 'polypeptide(L)'
;MLSSPFHYAFSQGDIAVMQLLLTSGAVTCRELHETRRACLLTDVLDLSAQDRQAIQFVLTSAASPPSLQVLTQWKISQLVGCRLDRSSRVNCLGLPSMLKEFVLFANL
;
A
#
# COMPACT_ATOMS: atom_id res chain seq x y z
N MET A 1 8.51 12.96 14.53
CA MET A 1 7.52 11.95 14.07
C MET A 1 8.30 10.78 13.51
N LEU A 2 7.97 9.54 13.86
CA LEU A 2 8.63 8.38 13.25
C LEU A 2 8.28 8.36 11.75
N SER A 3 9.28 8.54 10.88
CA SER A 3 9.12 8.44 9.43
C SER A 3 8.92 6.97 9.07
N SER A 4 7.68 6.58 8.84
CA SER A 4 7.38 5.27 8.27
C SER A 4 8.00 5.14 6.87
N PRO A 5 8.15 3.90 6.35
CA PRO A 5 8.59 3.70 4.97
C PRO A 5 7.76 4.48 3.94
N PHE A 6 6.46 4.63 4.19
CA PHE A 6 5.56 5.39 3.33
C PHE A 6 5.83 6.90 3.39
N HIS A 7 6.04 7.46 4.59
CA HIS A 7 6.40 8.87 4.73
C HIS A 7 7.75 9.18 4.07
N TYR A 8 8.71 8.26 4.16
CA TYR A 8 9.99 8.40 3.48
C TYR A 8 9.80 8.40 1.95
N ALA A 9 9.10 7.40 1.39
CA ALA A 9 8.82 7.33 -0.03
C ALA A 9 8.06 8.56 -0.55
N PHE A 10 7.08 9.05 0.22
CA PHE A 10 6.36 10.29 -0.06
C PHE A 10 7.30 11.51 -0.10
N SER A 11 8.20 11.65 0.89
CA SER A 11 9.17 12.76 0.93
C SER A 11 10.18 12.74 -0.21
N GLN A 12 10.45 11.57 -0.77
CA GLN A 12 11.31 11.40 -1.93
C GLN A 12 10.54 11.50 -3.25
N GLY A 13 9.21 11.64 -3.20
CA GLY A 13 8.33 11.62 -4.36
C GLY A 13 8.41 10.31 -5.17
N ASP A 14 8.72 9.19 -4.53
CA ASP A 14 8.87 7.88 -5.17
C ASP A 14 7.52 7.16 -5.24
N ILE A 15 6.78 7.45 -6.32
CA ILE A 15 5.43 6.93 -6.54
C ILE A 15 5.41 5.40 -6.63
N ALA A 16 6.45 4.79 -7.22
CA ALA A 16 6.51 3.35 -7.40
C ALA A 16 6.61 2.63 -6.04
N VAL A 17 7.47 3.15 -5.15
CA VAL A 17 7.58 2.62 -3.78
C VAL A 17 6.32 2.89 -2.98
N MET A 18 5.71 4.06 -3.11
CA MET A 18 4.43 4.37 -2.44
C MET A 18 3.32 3.39 -2.88
N GLN A 19 3.21 3.10 -4.16
CA GLN A 19 2.26 2.13 -4.71
C GLN A 19 2.53 0.71 -4.19
N LEU A 20 3.79 0.29 -4.16
CA LEU A 20 4.18 -1.01 -3.62
C LEU A 20 3.77 -1.15 -2.15
N LEU A 21 4.08 -0.15 -1.32
CA LEU A 21 3.75 -0.15 0.10
C LEU A 21 2.23 -0.17 0.36
N LEU A 22 1.46 0.57 -0.43
CA LEU A 22 0.00 0.55 -0.33
C LEU A 22 -0.57 -0.81 -0.74
N THR A 23 -0.15 -1.34 -1.89
CA THR A 23 -0.68 -2.61 -2.42
C THR A 23 -0.30 -3.80 -1.56
N SER A 24 0.86 -3.78 -0.89
CA SER A 24 1.27 -4.82 0.06
C SER A 24 0.54 -4.74 1.41
N GLY A 25 -0.23 -3.69 1.66
CA GLY A 25 -0.90 -3.44 2.94
C GLY A 25 0.07 -3.04 4.06
N ALA A 26 1.24 -2.52 3.70
CA ALA A 26 2.20 -1.99 4.67
C ALA A 26 1.77 -0.63 5.24
N VAL A 27 0.92 0.10 4.51
CA VAL A 27 0.35 1.38 4.91
C VAL A 27 -1.01 1.15 5.54
N THR A 28 -1.20 1.65 6.75
CA THR A 28 -2.52 1.57 7.41
C THR A 28 -3.48 2.60 6.82
N CYS A 29 -4.79 2.32 6.81
CA CYS A 29 -5.79 3.32 6.39
C CYS A 29 -5.66 4.62 7.19
N ARG A 30 -5.35 4.50 8.49
CA ARG A 30 -5.13 5.65 9.38
C ARG A 30 -3.97 6.51 8.89
N GLU A 31 -2.82 5.89 8.66
CA GLU A 31 -1.62 6.57 8.17
C GLU A 31 -1.89 7.29 6.84
N LEU A 32 -2.51 6.60 5.88
CA LEU A 32 -2.86 7.18 4.59
C LEU A 32 -3.80 8.38 4.73
N HIS A 33 -4.80 8.31 5.61
CA HIS A 33 -5.72 9.43 5.88
C HIS A 33 -5.03 10.60 6.59
N GLU A 34 -4.11 10.34 7.52
CA GLU A 34 -3.30 11.38 8.18
C GLU A 34 -2.42 12.11 7.15
N THR A 35 -1.75 11.38 6.24
CA THR A 35 -0.97 11.97 5.14
C THR A 35 -1.85 12.78 4.20
N ARG A 36 -3.04 12.28 3.83
CA ARG A 36 -4.02 13.03 3.01
C ARG A 36 -4.41 14.34 3.68
N ARG A 37 -4.67 14.32 4.99
CA ARG A 37 -5.04 15.53 5.73
C ARG A 37 -3.92 16.56 5.72
N ALA A 38 -2.66 16.13 5.86
CA ALA A 38 -1.51 17.01 5.74
C ALA A 38 -1.37 17.62 4.34
N CYS A 39 -1.58 16.82 3.28
CA CYS A 39 -1.53 17.29 1.89
C CYS A 39 -2.58 18.39 1.60
N LEU A 40 -3.79 18.25 2.15
CA LEU A 40 -4.87 19.24 1.96
C LEU A 40 -4.59 20.59 2.63
N LEU A 41 -3.68 20.63 3.62
CA LEU A 41 -3.27 21.86 4.31
C LEU A 41 -2.02 22.49 3.68
N THR A 42 -1.44 21.86 2.66
CA THR A 42 -0.19 22.33 2.04
C THR A 42 -0.51 23.31 0.91
N ASP A 43 0.06 24.51 0.97
CA ASP A 43 -0.08 25.50 -0.10
C ASP A 43 0.66 25.05 -1.37
N VAL A 44 -0.07 25.02 -2.49
CA VAL A 44 0.37 24.35 -3.74
C VAL A 44 1.37 25.21 -4.54
N LEU A 45 1.57 26.47 -4.16
CA LEU A 45 2.26 27.47 -4.97
C LEU A 45 3.78 27.22 -5.09
N ASP A 46 4.41 26.54 -4.13
CA ASP A 46 5.87 26.32 -4.09
C ASP A 46 6.31 24.86 -4.30
N LEU A 47 5.41 23.99 -4.74
CA LEU A 47 5.70 22.56 -4.86
C LEU A 47 6.42 22.20 -6.15
N SER A 48 7.39 21.29 -6.08
CA SER A 48 7.99 20.71 -7.30
C SER A 48 6.95 19.89 -8.09
N ALA A 49 7.24 19.60 -9.35
CA ALA A 49 6.37 18.71 -10.14
C ALA A 49 6.23 17.32 -9.51
N GLN A 50 7.30 16.84 -8.87
CA GLN A 50 7.34 15.54 -8.21
C GLN A 50 6.48 15.52 -6.94
N ASP A 51 6.54 16.59 -6.13
CA ASP A 51 5.70 16.73 -4.93
C ASP A 51 4.21 16.77 -5.30
N ARG A 52 3.86 17.47 -6.38
CA ARG A 52 2.49 17.50 -6.89
C ARG A 52 2.00 16.12 -7.29
N GLN A 53 2.83 15.30 -7.92
CA GLN A 53 2.49 13.92 -8.26
C GLN A 53 2.30 13.05 -7.01
N ALA A 54 3.19 13.18 -6.03
CA ALA A 54 3.09 12.44 -4.76
C ALA A 54 1.82 12.81 -3.99
N ILE A 55 1.52 14.10 -3.89
CA ILE A 55 0.28 14.60 -3.28
C ILE A 55 -0.94 14.09 -4.05
N GLN A 56 -0.96 14.22 -5.38
CA GLN A 56 -2.07 13.75 -6.20
C GLN A 56 -2.30 12.24 -6.01
N PHE A 57 -1.22 11.45 -5.95
CA PHE A 57 -1.29 10.04 -5.67
C PHE A 57 -1.94 9.76 -4.31
N VAL A 58 -1.47 10.41 -3.23
CA VAL A 58 -2.06 10.26 -1.88
C VAL A 58 -3.54 10.65 -1.88
N LEU A 59 -3.90 11.78 -2.48
CA LEU A 59 -5.28 12.26 -2.56
C LEU A 59 -6.19 11.24 -3.27
N THR A 60 -5.69 10.63 -4.34
CA THR A 60 -6.43 9.64 -5.13
C THR A 60 -6.55 8.31 -4.38
N SER A 61 -5.45 7.79 -3.85
CA SER A 61 -5.42 6.51 -3.12
C SER A 61 -6.22 6.54 -1.82
N ALA A 62 -6.31 7.71 -1.18
CA ALA A 62 -7.05 7.90 0.06
C ALA A 62 -8.51 8.36 -0.17
N ALA A 63 -8.95 8.49 -1.43
CA ALA A 63 -10.30 8.95 -1.76
C ALA A 63 -11.36 7.89 -1.41
N SER A 64 -11.01 6.61 -1.56
CA SER A 64 -11.88 5.47 -1.26
C SER A 64 -11.15 4.43 -0.42
N PRO A 65 -11.88 3.65 0.40
CA PRO A 65 -11.29 2.54 1.11
C PRO A 65 -10.84 1.43 0.13
N PRO A 66 -9.84 0.61 0.49
CA PRO A 66 -9.48 -0.56 -0.30
C PRO A 66 -10.67 -1.50 -0.51
N SER A 67 -10.69 -2.21 -1.64
CA SER A 67 -11.73 -3.19 -1.92
C SER A 67 -11.67 -4.36 -0.93
N LEU A 68 -12.80 -5.04 -0.73
CA LEU A 68 -12.87 -6.23 0.13
C LEU A 68 -11.88 -7.33 -0.31
N GLN A 69 -11.64 -7.43 -1.62
CA GLN A 69 -10.66 -8.36 -2.18
C GLN A 69 -9.25 -8.04 -1.67
N VAL A 70 -8.82 -6.78 -1.71
CA VAL A 70 -7.51 -6.33 -1.22
C VAL A 70 -7.39 -6.52 0.30
N LEU A 71 -8.43 -6.15 1.06
CA LEU A 71 -8.44 -6.36 2.51
C LEU A 71 -8.31 -7.84 2.89
N THR A 72 -8.99 -8.71 2.14
CA THR A 72 -8.92 -10.17 2.32
C THR A 72 -7.50 -10.68 1.99
N GLN A 73 -6.90 -10.17 0.92
CA GLN A 73 -5.51 -10.48 0.55
C GLN A 73 -4.55 -10.18 1.69
N TRP A 74 -4.62 -8.98 2.25
CA TRP A 74 -3.75 -8.54 3.34
C TRP A 74 -3.96 -9.41 4.58
N LYS A 75 -5.22 -9.70 4.92
CA LYS A 75 -5.55 -10.54 6.08
C LYS A 75 -4.99 -11.95 5.94
N ILE A 76 -5.20 -12.59 4.79
CA ILE A 76 -4.63 -13.93 4.52
C ILE A 76 -3.11 -13.85 4.51
N SER A 77 -2.54 -12.82 3.88
CA SER A 77 -1.11 -12.63 3.80
C SER A 77 -0.44 -12.56 5.17
N GLN A 78 -1.04 -11.83 6.12
CA GLN A 78 -0.57 -11.75 7.50
C GLN A 78 -0.66 -13.08 8.24
N LEU A 79 -1.73 -13.86 8.03
CA LEU A 79 -1.91 -15.18 8.65
C LEU A 79 -0.92 -16.21 8.12
N VAL A 80 -0.62 -16.15 6.82
CA VAL A 80 0.41 -17.01 6.20
C VAL A 80 1.81 -16.56 6.62
N GLY A 81 2.06 -15.25 6.76
CA GLY A 81 3.35 -14.71 7.14
C GLY A 81 4.40 -14.73 6.02
N CYS A 82 5.56 -14.10 6.25
CA CYS A 82 6.60 -13.84 5.25
C CYS A 82 7.83 -14.75 5.44
N ARG A 83 7.64 -16.07 5.48
CA ARG A 83 8.73 -17.05 5.60
C ARG A 83 9.14 -17.61 4.24
N LEU A 84 10.34 -18.19 4.16
CA LEU A 84 10.90 -18.81 2.95
C LEU A 84 9.99 -19.92 2.37
N ASP A 85 9.12 -20.52 3.19
CA ASP A 85 8.17 -21.56 2.82
C ASP A 85 6.75 -21.05 2.50
N ARG A 86 6.58 -19.73 2.32
CA ARG A 86 5.26 -19.10 2.07
C ARG A 86 4.51 -19.76 0.92
N SER A 87 5.17 -19.99 -0.21
CA SER A 87 4.55 -20.62 -1.39
C SER A 87 3.98 -22.00 -1.07
N SER A 88 4.72 -22.82 -0.33
CA SER A 88 4.25 -24.14 0.11
C SER A 88 3.03 -24.02 1.02
N ARG A 89 3.05 -23.09 1.98
CA ARG A 89 1.93 -22.88 2.91
C ARG A 89 0.66 -22.38 2.21
N VAL A 90 0.79 -21.48 1.23
CA VAL A 90 -0.34 -21.04 0.39
C VAL A 90 -0.87 -22.19 -0.45
N ASN A 91 0.02 -23.03 -1.02
CA ASN A 91 -0.39 -24.18 -1.82
C ASN A 91 -1.15 -25.23 -1.00
N CYS A 92 -0.87 -25.36 0.29
CA CYS A 92 -1.62 -26.20 1.22
C CYS A 92 -3.01 -25.64 1.59
N LEU A 93 -3.33 -24.39 1.26
CA LEU A 93 -4.67 -23.86 1.47
C LEU A 93 -5.65 -24.58 0.52
N GLY A 94 -6.83 -24.95 1.03
CA GLY A 94 -7.94 -25.49 0.24
C GLY A 94 -8.62 -24.45 -0.66
N LEU A 95 -7.83 -23.55 -1.25
CA LEU A 95 -8.29 -22.45 -2.10
C LEU A 95 -8.08 -22.77 -3.59
N PRO A 96 -8.93 -22.22 -4.48
CA PRO A 96 -8.69 -22.20 -5.92
C PRO A 96 -7.34 -21.59 -6.30
N SER A 97 -6.71 -22.06 -7.38
CA SER A 97 -5.38 -21.61 -7.85
C SER A 97 -5.31 -20.09 -8.07
N MET A 98 -6.35 -19.48 -8.64
CA MET A 98 -6.44 -18.04 -8.84
C MET A 98 -6.31 -17.25 -7.52
N LEU A 99 -6.92 -17.75 -6.43
CA LEU A 99 -6.82 -17.10 -5.13
C LEU A 99 -5.46 -17.35 -4.47
N LYS A 100 -4.80 -18.47 -4.77
CA LYS A 100 -3.43 -18.75 -4.33
C LYS A 100 -2.42 -17.79 -4.96
N GLU A 101 -2.50 -17.60 -6.28
CA GLU A 101 -1.67 -16.62 -7.01
C GLU A 101 -1.87 -15.21 -6.46
N PHE A 102 -3.13 -14.86 -6.18
CA PHE A 102 -3.48 -13.59 -5.57
C PHE A 102 -2.83 -13.41 -4.18
N VAL A 103 -2.87 -14.41 -3.30
CA VAL A 103 -2.22 -14.36 -1.97
C VAL A 103 -0.69 -14.34 -2.04
N LEU A 104 -0.11 -14.91 -3.10
CA LEU A 104 1.33 -14.90 -3.35
C LEU A 104 1.86 -13.58 -3.88
N PHE A 105 0.97 -12.62 -4.18
CA PHE A 105 1.34 -11.37 -4.85
C PHE A 105 2.05 -11.62 -6.20
N ALA A 106 1.68 -12.69 -6.92
CA ALA A 106 2.34 -13.06 -8.18
C ALA A 106 2.20 -12.00 -9.30
N ASN A 107 1.30 -11.03 -9.12
CA ASN A 107 1.03 -9.94 -10.06
C ASN A 107 1.45 -8.55 -9.52
N LEU A 108 2.26 -8.49 -8.46
CA LEU A 108 2.92 -7.25 -8.02
C LEU A 108 4.21 -7.02 -8.81
#